data_AF-A0A5C6XM56-F1
#
_entry.id   AF-A0A5C6XM56-F1
#
_cell.length_a   1.000
_cell.length_b   1.000
_cell.length_c   1.000
_cell.angle_alpha   90.00
_cell.angle_beta   90.00
_cell.angle_gamma   90.00
#
_symmetry.space_group_name_H-M   'P 1'
#
loop_
_entity.id
_entity.type
_entity.pdbx_description
1 polymer ?
#
loop_
_entity_poly.entity_id
_entity_poly.type
_entity_poly.pdbx_seq_one_letter_code
_entity_poly.pdbx_strand_id
1 'polypeptide(L)'
;MERHPTMSERRLCGLLGLNRSTVWRQKNGVIRRVVNLEKEREKRELVERMEELVKEYPTWGYRRIWAWLRFRDLLCINKKRVERLMCENGWQARCIVNTPRLRVI
;
A
#
# COMPACT_ATOMS: atom_id res chain seq x y z
N MET A 1 25.62 7.31 17.91
CA MET A 1 26.33 6.11 18.36
C MET A 1 27.77 6.52 18.58
N GLU A 2 28.16 6.69 19.84
CA GLU A 2 29.50 7.14 20.22
C GLU A 2 30.53 6.10 19.77
N ARG A 3 31.67 6.55 19.25
CA ARG A 3 32.74 5.65 18.85
C ARG A 3 33.46 5.19 20.11
N HIS A 4 33.18 3.98 20.56
CA HIS A 4 33.94 3.35 21.64
C HIS A 4 35.30 2.88 21.09
N PRO A 5 36.44 3.48 21.51
CA PRO A 5 37.75 3.20 20.93
C PRO A 5 38.25 1.78 21.23
N THR A 6 37.67 1.11 22.22
CA THR A 6 38.04 -0.25 22.66
C THR A 6 37.19 -1.36 22.03
N MET A 7 36.05 -1.04 21.38
CA MET A 7 35.11 -2.05 20.90
C MET A 7 34.82 -1.92 19.41
N SER A 8 34.79 -3.06 18.72
CA SER A 8 34.39 -3.09 17.32
C SER A 8 32.88 -2.84 17.18
N GLU A 9 32.49 -2.14 16.11
CA GLU A 9 31.09 -1.86 15.79
C GLU A 9 30.25 -3.14 15.69
N ARG A 10 30.83 -4.25 15.21
CA ARG A 10 30.17 -5.56 15.17
C ARG A 10 29.85 -6.08 16.58
N ARG A 11 30.78 -5.97 17.52
CA ARG A 11 30.61 -6.42 18.90
C ARG A 11 29.57 -5.56 19.63
N LEU A 12 29.61 -4.24 19.41
CA LEU A 12 28.61 -3.32 19.94
C LEU A 12 27.20 -3.64 19.43
N CYS A 13 27.04 -3.87 18.11
CA CYS A 13 25.76 -4.26 17.53
C CYS A 13 25.24 -5.58 18.12
N GLY A 14 26.13 -6.57 18.30
CA GLY A 14 25.78 -7.86 18.92
C GLY A 14 25.32 -7.72 20.38
N LEU A 15 26.00 -6.91 21.18
CA LEU A 15 25.63 -6.64 22.58
C LEU A 15 24.30 -5.90 22.70
N LEU A 16 24.03 -4.95 21.79
CA LEU A 16 22.79 -4.18 21.78
C LEU A 16 21.63 -4.92 21.10
N GLY A 17 21.84 -6.11 20.55
CA GLY A 17 20.82 -6.85 19.79
C GLY A 17 20.38 -6.15 18.49
N LEU A 18 21.18 -5.20 18.00
CA LEU A 18 20.89 -4.46 16.78
C LEU A 18 21.53 -5.14 15.59
N ASN A 19 20.78 -5.28 14.49
CA ASN A 19 21.37 -5.77 13.25
C ASN A 19 22.36 -4.72 12.70
N ARG A 20 23.61 -5.15 12.45
CA ARG A 20 24.68 -4.31 11.88
C ARG A 20 24.24 -3.53 10.64
N SER A 21 23.37 -4.13 9.81
CA SER A 21 22.89 -3.52 8.56
C SER A 21 21.95 -2.34 8.83
N THR A 22 21.24 -2.35 9.95
CA THR A 22 20.38 -1.24 10.39
C THR A 22 21.25 -0.06 10.81
N VAL A 23 22.29 -0.30 11.62
CA VAL A 23 23.22 0.76 12.06
C VAL A 23 23.96 1.39 10.88
N TRP A 24 24.47 0.58 9.94
CA TRP A 24 25.13 1.08 8.73
C TRP A 24 24.19 1.92 7.86
N ARG A 25 22.95 1.46 7.63
CA ARG A 25 21.94 2.22 6.89
C ARG A 25 21.61 3.55 7.57
N GLN A 26 21.58 3.57 8.91
CA GLN A 26 21.31 4.79 9.69
C GLN A 26 22.40 5.82 9.52
N LYS A 27 23.66 5.39 9.65
CA LYS A 27 24.85 6.25 9.49
C LYS A 27 24.94 6.83 8.09
N ASN A 28 24.65 6.04 7.06
CA ASN A 28 24.72 6.47 5.67
C ASN A 28 23.48 7.25 5.20
N GLY A 29 22.58 7.63 6.11
CA GLY A 29 21.38 8.42 5.78
C GLY A 29 20.33 7.68 4.95
N VAL A 30 20.51 6.38 4.67
CA VAL A 30 19.60 5.55 3.87
C VAL A 30 18.26 5.31 4.59
N ILE A 31 18.19 5.53 5.90
CA ILE A 31 17.01 5.22 6.72
C ILE A 31 15.86 6.20 6.59
N ARG A 32 16.09 7.41 6.07
CA ARG A 32 14.94 8.29 5.80
C ARG A 32 14.27 7.79 4.53
N ARG A 33 13.22 6.96 4.70
CA ARG A 33 12.11 6.94 3.74
C ARG A 33 11.63 8.39 3.66
N VAL A 34 12.16 9.15 2.71
CA VAL A 34 11.66 10.50 2.43
C VAL A 34 10.27 10.27 1.89
N VAL A 35 9.28 10.44 2.75
CA VAL A 35 7.89 10.31 2.38
C VAL A 35 7.61 11.49 1.46
N ASN A 36 7.29 11.21 0.19
CA ASN A 36 6.90 12.26 -0.72
C ASN A 36 5.49 12.72 -0.31
N LEU A 37 5.42 13.86 0.39
CA LEU A 37 4.20 14.39 0.97
C LEU A 37 3.12 14.67 -0.08
N GLU A 38 3.52 15.07 -1.29
CA GLU A 38 2.62 15.32 -2.40
C GLU A 38 1.97 14.00 -2.87
N LYS A 39 2.76 12.94 -3.08
CA LYS A 39 2.23 11.62 -3.46
C LYS A 39 1.29 11.04 -2.41
N GLU A 40 1.55 11.28 -1.12
CA GLU A 40 0.64 10.84 -0.05
C GLU A 40 -0.65 11.69 0.02
N ARG A 41 -0.63 12.95 -0.43
CA ARG A 41 -1.84 13.76 -0.59
C ARG A 41 -2.66 13.24 -1.77
N GLU A 42 -2.05 13.08 -2.93
CA GLU A 42 -2.72 12.49 -4.12
C GLU A 42 -3.31 11.11 -3.83
N LYS A 43 -2.60 10.28 -3.05
CA LYS A 43 -3.11 8.97 -2.62
C LYS A 43 -4.36 9.13 -1.77
N ARG A 44 -4.37 10.07 -0.81
CA ARG A 44 -5.52 10.32 0.07
C ARG A 44 -6.73 10.83 -0.71
N GLU A 45 -6.54 11.84 -1.56
CA GLU A 45 -7.60 12.39 -2.42
C GLU A 45 -8.21 11.31 -3.30
N LEU A 46 -7.38 10.44 -3.89
CA LEU A 46 -7.86 9.32 -4.68
C LEU A 46 -8.67 8.31 -3.84
N VAL A 47 -8.21 8.01 -2.62
CA VAL A 47 -8.90 7.07 -1.73
C VAL A 47 -10.25 7.63 -1.30
N GLU A 48 -10.32 8.91 -0.92
CA GLU A 48 -11.59 9.59 -0.58
C GLU A 48 -12.57 9.54 -1.75
N ARG A 49 -12.10 9.86 -2.96
CA ARG A 49 -12.93 9.79 -4.17
C ARG A 49 -13.44 8.38 -4.46
N MET A 50 -12.59 7.37 -4.27
CA MET A 50 -12.99 5.97 -4.42
C MET A 50 -14.01 5.56 -3.35
N GLU A 51 -13.88 6.04 -2.12
CA GLU A 51 -14.81 5.75 -1.03
C GLU A 51 -16.22 6.29 -1.34
N GLU A 52 -16.32 7.51 -1.86
CA GLU A 52 -17.58 8.08 -2.33
C GLU A 52 -18.24 7.20 -3.39
N LEU A 53 -17.48 6.76 -4.40
CA LEU A 53 -17.98 5.90 -5.46
C LEU A 53 -18.43 4.52 -4.95
N VAL A 54 -17.74 3.96 -3.95
CA VAL A 54 -18.14 2.69 -3.33
C VAL A 54 -19.43 2.86 -2.53
N LYS A 55 -19.60 3.99 -1.83
CA LYS A 55 -20.84 4.30 -1.09
C LYS A 55 -22.02 4.53 -2.03
N GLU A 56 -21.80 5.23 -3.15
CA GLU A 56 -22.83 5.48 -4.16
C GLU A 56 -23.18 4.20 -4.94
N TYR A 57 -22.19 3.36 -5.22
CA TYR A 57 -22.34 2.14 -6.03
C TYR A 57 -21.76 0.88 -5.35
N PRO A 58 -22.42 0.34 -4.32
CA PRO A 58 -21.90 -0.78 -3.52
C PRO A 58 -21.73 -2.09 -4.30
N THR A 59 -22.35 -2.23 -5.47
CA THR A 59 -22.23 -3.41 -6.35
C THR A 59 -21.02 -3.36 -7.28
N TRP A 60 -20.32 -2.22 -7.35
CA TRP A 60 -19.23 -2.05 -8.29
C TRP A 60 -17.92 -2.67 -7.80
N GLY A 61 -17.36 -3.56 -8.61
CA GLY A 61 -15.97 -3.99 -8.47
C GLY A 61 -14.97 -2.98 -9.04
N TYR A 62 -13.68 -3.22 -8.78
CA TYR A 62 -12.59 -2.32 -9.18
C TYR A 62 -12.54 -1.98 -10.67
N ARG A 63 -13.05 -2.87 -11.54
CA ARG A 63 -13.09 -2.63 -12.99
C ARG A 63 -14.02 -1.46 -13.34
N ARG A 64 -15.18 -1.36 -12.69
CA ARG A 64 -16.17 -0.30 -12.93
C ARG A 64 -15.72 1.01 -12.29
N ILE A 65 -15.18 0.95 -11.08
CA ILE A 65 -14.60 2.13 -10.41
C ILE A 65 -13.45 2.71 -11.23
N TRP A 66 -12.52 1.87 -11.71
CA TRP A 66 -11.44 2.31 -12.58
C TRP A 66 -11.95 2.99 -13.86
N ALA A 67 -12.97 2.43 -14.51
CA ALA A 67 -13.56 3.03 -15.71
C ALA A 67 -14.16 4.40 -15.40
N TRP A 68 -14.86 4.55 -14.28
CA TRP A 68 -15.40 5.84 -13.84
C TRP A 68 -14.30 6.87 -13.61
N LEU A 69 -13.27 6.51 -12.84
CA LEU A 69 -12.12 7.37 -12.58
C LEU A 69 -11.42 7.79 -13.89
N ARG A 70 -11.33 6.87 -14.86
CA ARG A 70 -10.63 7.11 -16.12
C ARG A 70 -11.41 8.00 -17.09
N PHE A 71 -12.71 7.76 -17.23
CA PHE A 71 -13.53 8.40 -18.27
C PHE A 71 -14.35 9.59 -17.76
N ARG A 72 -14.77 9.58 -16.50
CA ARG A 72 -15.59 10.64 -15.91
C ARG A 72 -14.76 11.64 -15.13
N ASP A 73 -13.86 11.15 -14.29
CA ASP A 73 -12.94 12.01 -13.52
C ASP A 73 -11.64 12.31 -14.31
N LEU A 74 -11.48 11.72 -15.51
CA LEU A 74 -10.34 11.92 -16.42
C LEU A 74 -8.96 11.61 -15.83
N LEU A 75 -8.90 10.81 -14.76
CA LEU A 75 -7.66 10.46 -14.09
C LEU A 75 -6.92 9.33 -14.83
N CYS A 76 -5.65 9.57 -15.18
CA CYS A 76 -4.75 8.58 -15.79
C CYS A 76 -4.21 7.58 -14.76
N ILE A 77 -5.08 6.78 -14.14
CA ILE A 77 -4.69 5.84 -13.09
C ILE A 77 -4.59 4.41 -13.63
N ASN A 78 -3.53 3.71 -13.25
CA ASN A 78 -3.37 2.30 -13.56
C ASN A 78 -4.44 1.46 -12.83
N LYS A 79 -5.13 0.58 -13.57
CA LYS A 79 -6.11 -0.36 -13.04
C LYS A 79 -5.60 -1.18 -11.84
N LYS A 80 -4.32 -1.58 -11.84
CA LYS A 80 -3.69 -2.31 -10.71
C LYS A 80 -3.53 -1.46 -9.45
N ARG A 81 -3.46 -0.14 -9.58
CA ARG A 81 -3.41 0.78 -8.41
C ARG A 81 -4.78 0.83 -7.76
N VAL A 82 -5.85 0.96 -8.55
CA VAL A 82 -7.24 0.94 -8.05
C VAL A 82 -7.56 -0.38 -7.36
N GLU A 83 -7.20 -1.51 -8.00
CA GLU A 83 -7.41 -2.84 -7.42
C GLU A 83 -6.74 -2.99 -6.06
N ARG A 84 -5.46 -2.61 -5.94
CA ARG A 84 -4.72 -2.65 -4.67
C ARG A 84 -5.35 -1.77 -3.60
N LEU A 85 -5.71 -0.52 -3.93
CA LEU A 85 -6.34 0.38 -2.97
C LEU A 85 -7.69 -0.15 -2.48
N MET A 86 -8.47 -0.81 -3.35
CA MET A 86 -9.72 -1.46 -2.92
C MET A 86 -9.46 -2.69 -2.04
N CYS A 87 -8.43 -3.49 -2.32
CA CYS A 87 -8.03 -4.60 -1.44
C CYS A 87 -7.61 -4.08 -0.05
N GLU A 88 -6.73 -3.08 -0.01
CA GLU A 88 -6.20 -2.50 1.23
C GLU A 88 -7.32 -1.93 2.12
N ASN A 89 -8.34 -1.30 1.52
CA ASN A 89 -9.48 -0.71 2.24
C ASN A 89 -10.67 -1.67 2.42
N GLY A 90 -10.59 -2.91 1.93
CA GLY A 90 -11.69 -3.89 2.05
C GLY A 90 -12.94 -3.57 1.22
N TRP A 91 -12.83 -2.71 0.20
CA TRP A 91 -13.95 -2.32 -0.67
C TRP A 91 -14.20 -3.26 -1.84
N GLN A 92 -13.38 -4.31 -2.00
CA GLN A 92 -13.67 -5.29 -3.03
C GLN A 92 -15.00 -5.99 -2.73
N ALA A 93 -15.96 -5.80 -3.63
CA ALA A 93 -17.16 -6.63 -3.65
C ALA A 93 -16.72 -8.09 -3.63
N ARG A 94 -17.19 -8.87 -2.65
CA ARG A 94 -16.90 -10.30 -2.57
C ARG A 94 -17.36 -10.91 -3.90
N CYS A 95 -16.44 -11.57 -4.59
CA CYS A 95 -16.83 -12.47 -5.66
C CYS A 95 -17.79 -13.49 -5.05
N ILE A 96 -19.06 -13.47 -5.45
CA ILE A 96 -19.96 -14.59 -5.17
C ILE A 96 -19.26 -15.78 -5.82
N VAL A 97 -18.70 -16.68 -5.02
CA VAL A 97 -18.21 -17.96 -5.51
C VAL A 97 -19.38 -18.60 -6.22
N ASN A 98 -19.23 -18.88 -7.50
CA ASN A 98 -20.27 -19.48 -8.31
C ASN A 98 -20.63 -20.81 -7.62
N THR A 99 -21.75 -20.83 -6.88
CA THR A 99 -22.20 -22.03 -6.19
C THR A 99 -22.32 -23.09 -7.27
N PRO A 100 -21.65 -24.25 -7.16
CA PRO A 100 -21.72 -25.25 -8.20
C PRO A 100 -23.20 -25.56 -8.43
N ARG A 101 -23.70 -25.30 -9.65
CA ARG A 101 -25.07 -25.66 -10.00
C ARG A 101 -25.16 -27.17 -9.80
N LEU A 102 -26.08 -27.61 -8.94
CA LEU A 102 -26.37 -29.03 -8.76
C LEU A 102 -26.56 -29.65 -10.15
N ARG A 103 -25.66 -30.56 -10.54
CA ARG A 103 -25.93 -31.43 -11.68
C ARG A 103 -27.04 -32.36 -11.23
N VAL A 104 -28.24 -32.11 -11.74
CA VAL A 104 -29.33 -33.08 -11.63
C VAL A 104 -28.88 -34.32 -12.39
N ILE A 105 -28.75 -35.45 -11.68
CA ILE A 105 -28.61 -36.80 -12.24
C ILE A 105 -29.92 -37.52 -11.92
#